data_AF-A0A1J7C4N7-F1
#
_entry.id   AF-A0A1J7C4N7-F1
#
_cell.length_a   1.000
_cell.length_b   1.000
_cell.length_c   1.000
_cell.angle_alpha   90.00
_cell.angle_beta   90.00
_cell.angle_gamma   90.00
#
_symmetry.space_group_name_H-M   'P 1'
#
loop_
_entity.id
_entity.type
_entity.pdbx_description
1 polymer ?
#
loop_
_entity_poly.entity_id
_entity_poly.type
_entity_poly.pdbx_seq_one_letter_code
_entity_poly.pdbx_strand_id
1 'polypeptide(L)'
;MDILCHKIIPNIVIISQRYMHSKDDDHILKTLIERLPHTFFLIFIGNENIAYNAVVPLKSNVIVTSKFLAVDGFTQLFHHFAGQEKSPIASRAKGCAPLRFSKTEKQILAMWMAGENTKAICAHLNIKDKTLSSHKINIKRKTNADNKLIIYYILQIAGSITDDLYARQYNG
;
A
#
# COMPACT_ATOMS: atom_id res chain seq x y z
N MET A 1 5.81 10.01 28.69
CA MET A 1 6.12 9.98 27.24
C MET A 1 6.00 11.38 26.61
N ASP A 2 6.22 12.47 27.34
CA ASP A 2 7.49 13.09 27.79
C ASP A 2 8.39 13.60 26.67
N ILE A 3 8.24 14.91 26.39
CA ILE A 3 9.19 15.97 25.97
C ILE A 3 10.29 15.63 24.92
N LEU A 4 10.93 14.47 24.98
CA LEU A 4 11.92 13.97 24.01
C LEU A 4 11.30 13.70 22.63
N CYS A 5 10.07 13.18 22.55
CA CYS A 5 9.41 12.90 21.26
C CYS A 5 9.16 14.16 20.41
N HIS A 6 9.08 15.35 21.01
CA HIS A 6 8.84 16.60 20.26
C HIS A 6 10.09 17.14 19.56
N LYS A 7 11.29 16.61 19.85
CA LYS A 7 12.56 17.04 19.26
C LYS A 7 13.17 16.02 18.31
N ILE A 8 12.64 14.80 18.25
CA ILE A 8 13.17 13.75 17.39
C ILE A 8 12.44 13.80 16.05
N ILE A 9 13.19 14.08 14.99
CA ILE A 9 12.73 13.88 13.61
C ILE A 9 13.32 12.55 13.17
N PRO A 10 12.56 11.44 13.25
CA PRO A 10 13.10 10.13 12.93
C PRO A 10 13.39 10.04 11.42
N ASN A 11 14.49 9.40 11.04
CA ASN A 11 14.70 9.05 9.64
C ASN A 11 13.78 7.91 9.20
N ILE A 12 13.38 7.05 10.14
CA ILE A 12 12.62 5.82 9.88
C ILE A 12 11.59 5.63 10.97
N VAL A 13 10.36 5.33 10.56
CA VAL A 13 9.25 4.95 11.43
C VAL A 13 8.70 3.61 10.97
N ILE A 14 8.63 2.64 11.88
CA ILE A 14 8.13 1.30 11.60
C ILE A 14 6.81 1.11 12.35
N ILE A 15 5.75 0.74 11.63
CA ILE A 15 4.38 0.66 12.17
C ILE A 15 3.79 -0.71 11.83
N SER A 16 3.10 -1.31 12.80
CA SER A 16 2.25 -2.46 12.52
C SER A 16 0.87 -2.01 12.03
N GLN A 17 0.32 -2.67 11.00
CA GLN A 17 -1.07 -2.48 10.59
C GLN A 17 -2.08 -2.71 11.74
N ARG A 18 -1.70 -3.41 12.82
CA ARG A 18 -2.51 -3.55 14.05
C ARG A 18 -2.70 -2.24 14.85
N TYR A 19 -2.15 -1.13 14.42
CA TYR A 19 -2.41 0.19 15.00
C TYR A 19 -3.32 1.06 14.10
N MET A 20 -3.82 0.50 13.00
CA MET A 20 -4.69 1.18 12.04
C MET A 20 -6.11 0.63 12.18
N HIS A 21 -6.77 1.01 13.28
CA HIS A 21 -8.06 0.45 13.69
C HIS A 21 -9.16 1.50 13.90
N SER A 22 -8.78 2.78 14.04
CA SER A 22 -9.72 3.89 14.18
C SER A 22 -9.46 4.97 13.14
N LYS A 23 -10.50 5.72 12.79
CA LYS A 23 -10.37 6.87 11.89
C LYS A 23 -9.46 7.96 12.47
N ASP A 24 -9.39 8.06 13.79
CA ASP A 24 -8.56 9.03 14.49
C ASP A 24 -7.07 8.66 14.35
N ASP A 25 -6.73 7.39 14.55
CA ASP A 25 -5.35 6.88 14.35
C ASP A 25 -4.90 7.06 12.90
N ASP A 26 -5.80 6.76 11.95
CA ASP A 26 -5.54 6.92 10.52
C ASP A 26 -5.28 8.40 10.16
N HIS A 27 -6.06 9.32 10.72
CA HIS A 27 -5.88 10.76 10.52
C HIS A 27 -4.56 11.27 11.10
N ILE A 28 -4.20 10.81 12.31
CA ILE A 28 -2.92 11.13 12.95
C ILE A 28 -1.76 10.63 12.09
N LEU A 29 -1.81 9.38 11.64
CA LEU A 29 -0.76 8.80 10.80
C LEU A 29 -0.62 9.52 9.46
N LYS A 30 -1.74 9.79 8.78
CA LYS A 30 -1.74 10.56 7.53
C LYS A 30 -1.09 11.94 7.73
N THR A 31 -1.46 12.64 8.80
CA THR A 31 -0.90 13.95 9.15
C THR A 31 0.60 13.87 9.44
N LEU A 32 1.05 12.84 10.16
CA LEU A 32 2.48 12.63 10.44
C LEU A 32 3.29 12.37 9.16
N ILE A 33 2.79 11.53 8.26
CA ILE A 33 3.42 11.22 6.98
C ILE A 33 3.59 12.49 6.12
N GLU A 34 2.57 13.35 6.12
CA GLU A 34 2.58 14.60 5.35
C GLU A 34 3.50 15.67 5.97
N ARG A 35 3.56 15.74 7.30
CA ARG A 35 4.45 16.68 8.02
C ARG A 35 5.92 16.28 8.00
N LEU A 36 6.21 15.00 7.74
CA LEU A 36 7.56 14.44 7.77
C LEU A 36 7.95 13.81 6.41
N PRO A 37 8.08 14.61 5.33
CA PRO A 37 8.35 14.09 3.99
C PRO A 37 9.71 13.39 3.85
N HIS A 38 10.66 13.67 4.76
CA HIS A 38 11.99 13.05 4.79
C HIS A 38 12.08 11.84 5.74
N THR A 39 11.02 11.57 6.50
CA THR A 39 10.92 10.36 7.32
C THR A 39 10.37 9.24 6.46
N PHE A 40 11.06 8.10 6.47
CA PHE A 40 10.62 6.90 5.79
C PHE A 40 9.69 6.07 6.69
N PHE A 41 8.48 5.80 6.20
CA PHE A 41 7.48 5.00 6.91
C PHE A 41 7.40 3.60 6.32
N LEU A 42 7.64 2.60 7.16
CA LEU A 42 7.46 1.19 6.83
C LEU A 42 6.29 0.64 7.63
N ILE A 43 5.21 0.30 6.92
CA ILE A 43 4.02 -0.29 7.53
C ILE A 43 4.00 -1.79 7.20
N PHE A 44 4.03 -2.65 8.21
CA PHE A 44 3.97 -4.09 7.97
C PHE A 44 2.58 -4.66 8.30
N ILE A 45 2.11 -5.55 7.42
CA ILE A 45 0.91 -6.36 7.64
C ILE A 45 1.23 -7.37 8.74
N GLY A 46 0.51 -7.26 9.87
CA GLY A 46 0.84 -7.98 11.09
C GLY A 46 0.25 -9.38 11.24
N ASN A 47 -0.41 -9.90 10.20
CA ASN A 47 -1.06 -11.21 10.22
C ASN A 47 -0.04 -12.34 9.99
N GLU A 48 0.11 -13.21 10.98
CA GLU A 48 1.13 -14.26 11.03
C GLU A 48 0.92 -15.37 10.00
N ASN A 49 -0.31 -15.54 9.50
CA ASN A 49 -0.65 -16.60 8.53
C ASN A 49 -0.50 -16.14 7.07
N ILE A 50 0.16 -15.01 6.83
CA ILE A 50 0.28 -14.41 5.51
C ILE A 50 1.75 -14.31 5.12
N ALA A 51 2.23 -15.29 4.36
CA ALA A 51 3.52 -15.20 3.68
C ALA A 51 3.42 -14.24 2.49
N TYR A 52 3.91 -13.02 2.65
CA TYR A 52 3.86 -11.96 1.64
C TYR A 52 5.20 -11.24 1.55
N ASN A 53 6.04 -11.61 0.60
CA ASN A 53 7.43 -11.12 0.52
C ASN A 53 7.60 -9.96 -0.46
N ALA A 54 6.62 -9.06 -0.51
CA ALA A 54 6.64 -7.92 -1.43
C ALA A 54 6.69 -6.60 -0.68
N VAL A 55 7.16 -5.58 -1.41
CA VAL A 55 7.19 -4.19 -0.98
C VAL A 55 6.30 -3.41 -1.94
N VAL A 56 5.30 -2.73 -1.40
CA VAL A 56 4.36 -1.91 -2.17
C VAL A 56 4.49 -0.46 -1.73
N PRO A 57 5.00 0.44 -2.58
CA PRO A 57 5.04 1.86 -2.27
C PRO A 57 3.63 2.45 -2.32
N LEU A 58 3.27 3.21 -1.30
CA LEU A 58 1.99 3.93 -1.23
C LEU A 58 2.17 5.44 -1.43
N LYS A 59 3.35 5.97 -1.06
CA LYS A 59 3.81 7.34 -1.31
C LYS A 59 5.33 7.30 -1.53
N SER A 60 5.95 8.44 -1.85
CA SER A 60 7.40 8.55 -2.00
C SER A 60 8.18 8.18 -0.73
N ASN A 61 7.59 8.37 0.44
CA ASN A 61 8.19 8.09 1.74
C ASN A 61 7.45 7.01 2.54
N VAL A 62 6.55 6.23 1.91
CA VAL A 62 5.77 5.19 2.61
C VAL A 62 5.71 3.90 1.81
N ILE A 63 6.02 2.78 2.47
CA ILE A 63 5.84 1.44 1.91
C ILE A 63 4.98 0.56 2.81
N VAL A 64 4.38 -0.46 2.18
CA VAL A 64 3.76 -1.60 2.85
C VAL A 64 4.51 -2.88 2.54
N THR A 65 4.72 -3.71 3.55
CA THR A 65 5.29 -5.06 3.40
C THR A 65 4.67 -6.02 4.43
N SER A 66 5.17 -7.25 4.55
CA SER A 66 4.80 -8.16 5.65
C SER A 66 5.91 -8.28 6.69
N LYS A 67 5.58 -8.92 7.82
CA LYS A 67 6.54 -9.31 8.85
C LYS A 67 7.64 -10.27 8.36
N PHE A 68 7.45 -10.92 7.21
CA PHE A 68 8.37 -11.94 6.69
C PHE A 68 9.38 -11.42 5.67
N LEU A 69 9.50 -10.10 5.52
CA LEU A 69 10.53 -9.53 4.68
C LEU A 69 11.91 -9.91 5.24
N ALA A 70 12.75 -10.55 4.40
CA ALA A 70 14.09 -10.95 4.78
C ALA A 70 14.93 -9.75 5.24
N VAL A 71 15.89 -9.98 6.16
CA VAL A 71 16.79 -8.95 6.70
C VAL A 71 17.52 -8.22 5.57
N ASP A 72 17.98 -8.94 4.55
CA ASP A 72 18.62 -8.35 3.36
C ASP A 72 17.68 -7.39 2.62
N GLY A 73 16.37 -7.68 2.62
CA GLY A 73 15.34 -6.80 2.08
C GLY A 73 15.22 -5.49 2.87
N PHE A 74 15.26 -5.56 4.21
CA PHE A 74 15.27 -4.36 5.06
C PHE A 74 16.51 -3.50 4.87
N THR A 75 17.70 -4.12 4.88
CA THR A 75 18.98 -3.41 4.68
C THR A 75 18.98 -2.67 3.35
N GLN A 76 18.51 -3.31 2.28
CA GLN A 76 18.43 -2.69 0.96
C GLN A 76 17.39 -1.57 0.88
N LEU A 77 16.26 -1.68 1.57
CA LEU A 77 15.31 -0.58 1.69
C LEU A 77 15.94 0.62 2.42
N PHE A 78 16.65 0.38 3.52
CA PHE A 78 17.31 1.45 4.27
C PHE A 78 18.35 2.19 3.42
N HIS A 79 19.18 1.48 2.66
CA HIS A 79 20.13 2.13 1.75
C HIS A 79 19.45 2.92 0.62
N HIS A 80 18.30 2.45 0.12
CA HIS A 80 17.52 3.16 -0.90
C HIS A 80 16.97 4.49 -0.37
N PHE A 81 16.36 4.48 0.82
CA PHE A 81 15.73 5.67 1.40
C PHE A 81 16.70 6.59 2.13
N ALA A 82 17.86 6.11 2.57
CA ALA A 82 18.96 6.95 3.06
C ALA A 82 19.72 7.69 1.93
N GLY A 83 19.34 7.48 0.66
CA GLY A 83 20.00 8.08 -0.49
C GLY A 83 21.41 7.56 -0.73
N GLN A 84 21.79 6.43 -0.12
CA GLN A 84 23.17 5.99 -0.05
C GLN A 84 23.63 5.13 -1.24
N GLU A 85 22.79 4.38 -1.97
CA GLU A 85 23.29 3.65 -3.16
C GLU A 85 22.27 3.26 -4.28
N LYS A 86 22.85 2.98 -5.46
CA LYS A 86 22.24 2.39 -6.66
C LYS A 86 22.12 0.85 -6.54
N SER A 87 21.30 0.36 -5.61
CA SER A 87 21.05 -1.09 -5.42
C SER A 87 20.08 -1.72 -6.47
N PRO A 88 20.16 -3.03 -6.75
CA PRO A 88 19.19 -3.77 -7.59
C PRO A 88 17.79 -3.96 -6.95
N ILE A 89 17.59 -3.75 -5.65
CA ILE A 89 16.25 -3.52 -5.08
C ILE A 89 15.87 -2.05 -5.17
N ALA A 90 16.84 -1.14 -5.11
CA ALA A 90 16.61 0.25 -5.49
C ALA A 90 16.20 0.36 -6.97
N SER A 91 16.49 -0.57 -7.87
CA SER A 91 15.88 -0.61 -9.22
C SER A 91 14.46 -1.18 -9.23
N ARG A 92 14.11 -2.07 -8.27
CA ARG A 92 12.72 -2.49 -8.02
C ARG A 92 11.87 -1.39 -7.39
N ALA A 93 12.45 -0.50 -6.58
CA ALA A 93 11.80 0.66 -5.96
C ALA A 93 11.85 1.95 -6.82
N LYS A 94 12.95 2.21 -7.55
CA LYS A 94 13.12 3.37 -8.47
C LYS A 94 12.17 3.34 -9.68
N GLY A 95 11.58 2.18 -10.00
CA GLY A 95 10.50 2.06 -10.99
C GLY A 95 9.10 1.96 -10.38
N CYS A 96 8.98 2.02 -9.05
CA CYS A 96 7.77 1.69 -8.34
C CYS A 96 6.99 2.97 -8.05
N ALA A 97 6.28 3.46 -9.09
CA ALA A 97 5.28 4.49 -8.89
C ALA A 97 4.34 4.06 -7.75
N PRO A 98 3.90 5.00 -6.89
CA PRO A 98 2.93 4.70 -5.84
C PRO A 98 1.76 3.87 -6.38
N LEU A 99 1.29 2.92 -5.57
CA LEU A 99 0.18 2.05 -5.92
C LEU A 99 -1.00 2.87 -6.43
N ARG A 100 -1.41 2.61 -7.68
CA ARG A 100 -2.52 3.31 -8.32
C ARG A 100 -3.43 2.37 -9.09
N PHE A 101 -4.72 2.53 -8.86
CA PHE A 101 -5.76 1.81 -9.58
C PHE A 101 -6.51 2.72 -10.56
N SER A 102 -6.93 2.13 -11.67
CA SER A 102 -7.85 2.77 -12.60
C SER A 102 -9.24 2.91 -11.98
N LYS A 103 -10.10 3.73 -12.59
CA LYS A 103 -11.50 3.88 -12.15
C LYS A 103 -12.24 2.54 -12.16
N THR A 104 -12.05 1.73 -13.21
CA THR A 104 -12.66 0.41 -13.32
C THR A 104 -12.12 -0.55 -12.27
N GLU A 105 -10.80 -0.55 -12.02
CA GLU A 105 -10.21 -1.38 -10.96
C GLU A 105 -10.72 -0.98 -9.57
N LYS A 106 -10.94 0.32 -9.30
CA LYS A 106 -11.57 0.79 -8.06
C LYS A 106 -12.96 0.17 -7.86
N GLN A 107 -13.81 0.22 -8.88
CA GLN A 107 -15.16 -0.32 -8.81
C GLN A 107 -15.14 -1.85 -8.64
N ILE A 108 -14.29 -2.54 -9.41
CA ILE A 108 -14.10 -3.99 -9.28
C ILE A 108 -13.62 -4.34 -7.87
N LEU A 109 -12.65 -3.61 -7.32
CA LEU A 109 -12.15 -3.81 -5.96
C LEU A 109 -13.26 -3.62 -4.93
N ALA A 110 -14.04 -2.55 -5.03
CA ALA A 110 -15.14 -2.28 -4.09
C ALA A 110 -16.15 -3.44 -4.07
N MET A 111 -16.65 -3.85 -5.24
CA MET A 111 -17.60 -4.96 -5.35
C MET A 111 -16.98 -6.29 -4.92
N TRP A 112 -15.75 -6.57 -5.36
CA TRP A 112 -15.07 -7.81 -5.03
C TRP A 112 -14.81 -7.94 -3.53
N MET A 113 -14.41 -6.85 -2.86
CA MET A 113 -14.22 -6.83 -1.41
C MET A 113 -15.54 -6.91 -0.64
N ALA A 114 -16.64 -6.37 -1.21
CA ALA A 114 -18.00 -6.56 -0.67
C ALA A 114 -18.53 -8.00 -0.80
N GLY A 115 -17.83 -8.89 -1.53
CA GLY A 115 -18.22 -10.29 -1.68
C GLY A 115 -19.03 -10.59 -2.93
N GLU A 116 -19.18 -9.62 -3.84
CA GLU A 116 -19.92 -9.80 -5.09
C GLU A 116 -19.28 -10.89 -5.96
N ASN A 117 -20.14 -11.71 -6.57
CA ASN A 117 -19.71 -12.76 -7.49
C ASN A 117 -19.39 -12.21 -8.89
N THR A 118 -18.70 -13.00 -9.71
CA THR A 118 -18.30 -12.62 -11.07
C THR A 118 -19.47 -12.12 -11.92
N LYS A 119 -20.61 -12.81 -11.87
CA LYS A 119 -21.80 -12.44 -12.66
C LYS A 119 -22.36 -11.08 -12.26
N ALA A 120 -22.45 -10.80 -10.96
CA ALA A 120 -22.92 -9.52 -10.43
C ALA A 120 -21.99 -8.36 -10.83
N ILE A 121 -20.67 -8.54 -10.70
CA ILE A 121 -19.68 -7.54 -11.08
C ILE A 121 -19.73 -7.26 -12.59
N CYS A 122 -19.76 -8.31 -13.41
CA CYS A 122 -19.82 -8.19 -14.86
C CYS A 122 -21.11 -7.49 -15.32
N ALA A 123 -22.25 -7.83 -14.72
CA ALA A 123 -23.53 -7.20 -15.02
C ALA A 123 -23.53 -5.72 -14.63
N HIS A 124 -23.05 -5.38 -13.43
CA HIS A 124 -23.02 -3.99 -12.95
C HIS A 124 -22.10 -3.09 -13.78
N LEU A 125 -20.94 -3.61 -14.20
CA LEU A 125 -19.96 -2.86 -14.96
C LEU A 125 -20.15 -2.97 -16.48
N ASN A 126 -21.13 -3.75 -16.94
CA ASN A 126 -21.35 -4.08 -18.35
C ASN A 126 -20.07 -4.58 -19.05
N ILE A 127 -19.36 -5.53 -18.43
CA ILE A 127 -18.14 -6.16 -18.97
C ILE A 127 -18.27 -7.67 -19.07
N LYS A 128 -17.42 -8.29 -19.90
CA LYS A 128 -17.33 -9.75 -20.02
C LYS A 128 -16.46 -10.34 -18.91
N ASP A 129 -16.70 -11.61 -18.57
CA ASP A 129 -15.89 -12.36 -17.58
C ASP A 129 -14.39 -12.31 -17.87
N LYS A 130 -13.99 -12.41 -19.15
CA LYS A 130 -12.58 -12.30 -19.55
C LYS A 130 -11.96 -10.93 -19.19
N THR A 131 -12.75 -9.86 -19.31
CA THR A 131 -12.33 -8.50 -18.99
C THR A 131 -12.20 -8.32 -17.49
N LEU A 132 -13.17 -8.84 -16.71
CA LEU A 132 -13.08 -8.86 -15.25
C LEU A 132 -11.85 -9.63 -14.77
N SER A 133 -11.59 -10.81 -15.33
CA SER A 133 -10.39 -11.61 -15.02
C SER A 133 -9.09 -10.85 -15.33
N SER A 134 -9.02 -10.15 -16.46
CA SER A 134 -7.87 -9.30 -16.80
C SER A 134 -7.65 -8.17 -15.79
N HIS A 135 -8.71 -7.49 -15.36
CA HIS A 135 -8.60 -6.47 -14.30
C HIS A 135 -8.16 -7.06 -12.96
N LYS A 136 -8.67 -8.24 -12.56
CA LYS A 136 -8.22 -8.93 -11.34
C LYS A 136 -6.74 -9.28 -11.40
N ILE A 137 -6.24 -9.74 -12.56
CA ILE A 137 -4.80 -10.00 -12.77
C ILE A 137 -3.99 -8.70 -12.63
N ASN A 138 -4.46 -7.60 -13.23
CA ASN A 138 -3.78 -6.31 -13.10
C ASN A 138 -3.73 -5.82 -11.65
N ILE A 139 -4.81 -5.98 -10.89
CA ILE A 139 -4.85 -5.67 -9.46
C ILE A 139 -3.80 -6.50 -8.72
N LYS A 140 -3.79 -7.83 -8.91
CA LYS A 140 -2.80 -8.72 -8.29
C LYS A 140 -1.36 -8.32 -8.61
N ARG A 141 -1.09 -7.97 -9.87
CA ARG A 141 0.24 -7.51 -10.31
C ARG A 141 0.65 -6.20 -9.63
N LYS A 142 -0.28 -5.24 -9.50
CA LYS A 142 -0.02 -3.94 -8.86
C LYS A 142 0.25 -4.06 -7.37
N THR A 143 -0.48 -4.95 -6.68
CA THR A 143 -0.27 -5.23 -5.25
C THR A 143 0.81 -6.27 -4.99
N ASN A 144 1.35 -6.88 -6.05
CA ASN A 144 2.21 -8.06 -6.00
C ASN A 144 1.66 -9.17 -5.06
N ALA A 145 0.34 -9.39 -5.10
CA ALA A 145 -0.37 -10.24 -4.15
C ALA A 145 -1.38 -11.14 -4.86
N ASP A 146 -1.32 -12.44 -4.61
CA ASP A 146 -2.25 -13.42 -5.19
C ASP A 146 -3.49 -13.69 -4.35
N ASN A 147 -3.42 -13.38 -3.05
CA ASN A 147 -4.46 -13.62 -2.07
C ASN A 147 -5.31 -12.36 -1.86
N LYS A 148 -6.64 -12.50 -2.01
CA LYS A 148 -7.63 -11.43 -1.81
C LYS A 148 -7.49 -10.75 -0.43
N LEU A 149 -7.16 -11.50 0.61
CA LEU A 149 -6.98 -11.00 1.96
C LEU A 149 -5.78 -10.04 2.07
N ILE A 150 -4.69 -10.32 1.35
CA ILE A 150 -3.51 -9.44 1.31
C ILE A 150 -3.86 -8.13 0.60
N ILE A 151 -4.54 -8.25 -0.56
CA ILE A 151 -5.02 -7.09 -1.32
C ILE A 151 -5.91 -6.22 -0.44
N TYR A 152 -6.82 -6.84 0.33
CA TYR A 152 -7.65 -6.13 1.29
C TYR A 152 -6.83 -5.34 2.33
N TYR A 153 -5.84 -5.96 2.98
CA TYR A 153 -5.00 -5.25 3.96
C TYR A 153 -4.22 -4.09 3.33
N ILE A 154 -3.66 -4.27 2.13
CA ILE A 154 -2.96 -3.20 1.40
C ILE A 154 -3.92 -2.03 1.14
N LEU A 155 -5.15 -2.32 0.71
CA LEU A 155 -6.16 -1.30 0.43
C LEU A 155 -6.63 -0.56 1.69
N GLN A 156 -6.79 -1.26 2.80
CA GLN A 156 -7.11 -0.63 4.09
C GLN A 156 -6.00 0.36 4.49
N ILE A 157 -4.74 -0.12 4.52
CA ILE A 157 -3.60 0.74 4.85
C ILE A 157 -3.52 1.94 3.91
N ALA A 158 -3.65 1.71 2.60
CA ALA A 158 -3.59 2.77 1.60
C ALA A 158 -4.72 3.79 1.77
N GLY A 159 -5.95 3.34 1.99
CA GLY A 159 -7.10 4.22 2.22
C GLY A 159 -6.96 5.08 3.47
N SER A 160 -6.24 4.61 4.48
CA SER A 160 -5.98 5.36 5.72
C SER A 160 -4.95 6.49 5.56
N ILE A 161 -4.03 6.40 4.58
CA ILE A 161 -2.87 7.31 4.49
C ILE A 161 -2.75 8.10 3.18
N THR A 162 -3.53 7.76 2.16
CA THR A 162 -3.47 8.44 0.86
C THR A 162 -4.81 8.45 0.14
N ASP A 163 -5.15 9.60 -0.42
CA ASP A 163 -6.32 9.77 -1.31
C ASP A 163 -5.96 9.51 -2.78
N ASP A 164 -4.66 9.43 -3.10
CA ASP A 164 -4.14 9.32 -4.48
C ASP A 164 -4.11 7.88 -5.02
N LEU A 165 -4.65 6.92 -4.25
CA LEU A 165 -4.75 5.50 -4.62
C LEU A 165 -5.52 5.27 -5.92
N TYR A 166 -6.40 6.21 -6.26
CA TYR A 166 -7.25 6.15 -7.45
C TYR A 166 -6.96 7.35 -8.35
N ALA A 167 -7.03 7.15 -9.67
CA ALA A 167 -6.94 8.25 -10.62
C ALA A 167 -8.02 9.31 -10.32
N ARG A 168 -7.61 10.59 -10.19
CA ARG A 168 -8.51 11.72 -9.91
C ARG A 168 -9.57 11.84 -11.02
N GLN A 169 -10.79 12.21 -10.63
CA GLN A 169 -11.81 12.63 -11.59
C GLN A 169 -11.45 14.05 -12.06
N TYR A 170 -11.02 14.20 -13.32
CA TYR A 170 -11.29 15.46 -14.00
C TYR A 170 -12.78 15.45 -14.30
N ASN A 171 -13.54 16.21 -13.51
CA ASN A 171 -14.87 16.64 -13.92
C ASN A 171 -14.61 17.77 -14.91
N GLY A 172 -14.94 17.53 -16.18
CA GLY A 172 -15.06 18.60 -17.18
C GLY A 172 -16.33 19.40 -16.95
#